data_AF-K1SVL2-F1
#
_entry.id   AF-K1SVL2-F1
#
_cell.length_a   1.000
_cell.length_b   1.000
_cell.length_c   1.000
_cell.angle_alpha   90.00
_cell.angle_beta   90.00
_cell.angle_gamma   90.00
#
_symmetry.space_group_name_H-M   'P 1'
#
loop_
_entity.id
_entity.type
_entity.pdbx_description
1 polymer ?
#
loop_
_entity_poly.entity_id
_entity_poly.type
_entity_poly.pdbx_seq_one_letter_code
_entity_poly.pdbx_strand_id
1 'polypeptide(L)'
;RVADRAVSQPDLITRNKVLVHIDVDPAEIGKNAGPSIPLVGDAKHIFQDFQKEEFDCNYEEWLTTLNEYRSTMEKKRTPNPDYVDPAAFITRLSEKMQEDGVYVADVGQNQIWSCGYHIVEKKANS
;
A
#
# COMPACT_ATOMS: atom_id res chain seq x y z
N ARG A 1 11.87 5.27 2.84
CA ARG A 1 12.18 5.86 1.51
C ARG A 1 10.93 6.28 0.74
N VAL A 2 10.76 7.58 0.47
CA VAL A 2 9.71 8.10 -0.42
C VAL A 2 10.28 8.13 -1.85
N ALA A 3 9.70 7.35 -2.78
CA ALA A 3 10.17 7.27 -4.16
C ALA A 3 9.37 8.19 -5.10
N ASP A 4 10.02 8.76 -6.12
CA ASP A 4 9.41 9.69 -7.09
C ASP A 4 8.22 9.09 -7.87
N ARG A 5 8.18 7.75 -8.02
CA ARG A 5 7.04 7.04 -8.64
C ARG A 5 5.82 6.93 -7.71
N ALA A 6 6.03 7.01 -6.41
CA ALA A 6 4.96 7.01 -5.41
C ALA A 6 4.42 8.43 -5.19
N VAL A 7 5.25 9.46 -5.40
CA VAL A 7 4.86 10.85 -5.21
C VAL A 7 5.42 11.74 -6.33
N SER A 8 4.54 12.16 -7.23
CA SER A 8 4.88 13.08 -8.33
C SER A 8 5.00 14.54 -7.90
N GLN A 9 4.47 14.91 -6.73
CA GLN A 9 4.51 16.27 -6.17
C GLN A 9 4.72 16.21 -4.63
N PRO A 10 5.98 16.32 -4.16
CA PRO A 10 6.33 16.23 -2.74
C PRO A 10 5.54 17.18 -1.82
N ASP A 11 5.24 18.38 -2.32
CA ASP A 11 4.50 19.41 -1.56
C ASP A 11 3.05 19.00 -1.21
N LEU A 12 2.44 18.08 -1.98
CA LEU A 12 1.10 17.56 -1.68
C LEU A 12 1.09 16.60 -0.48
N ILE A 13 2.24 16.03 -0.13
CA ILE A 13 2.36 15.13 1.02
C ILE A 13 2.26 15.93 2.34
N THR A 14 2.72 17.17 2.34
CA THR A 14 2.92 17.97 3.56
C THR A 14 1.89 19.08 3.74
N ARG A 15 1.18 19.48 2.68
CA ARG A 15 0.16 20.52 2.77
C ARG A 15 -1.03 20.04 3.62
N ASN A 16 -1.29 20.74 4.72
CA ASN A 16 -2.36 20.45 5.70
C ASN A 16 -2.30 19.05 6.31
N LYS A 17 -1.10 18.46 6.41
CA LYS A 17 -0.90 17.11 6.93
C LYS A 17 0.29 17.09 7.88
N VAL A 18 0.20 16.28 8.93
CA VAL A 18 1.35 15.93 9.77
C VAL A 18 2.01 14.70 9.17
N LEU A 19 3.30 14.78 8.84
CA LEU A 19 4.06 13.65 8.32
C LEU A 19 4.83 12.97 9.46
N VAL A 20 4.47 11.74 9.78
CA VAL A 20 5.27 10.85 10.64
C VAL A 20 6.11 9.96 9.73
N HIS A 21 7.44 10.01 9.84
CA HIS A 21 8.35 9.22 8.99
C HIS A 21 9.17 8.26 9.85
N ILE A 22 8.90 6.97 9.68
CA ILE A 22 9.64 5.88 10.30
C ILE A 22 10.58 5.27 9.27
N ASP A 23 11.89 5.32 9.52
CA ASP A 23 12.90 4.66 8.68
C ASP A 23 14.09 4.20 9.55
N VAL A 24 14.71 3.08 9.19
CA VAL A 24 15.90 2.58 9.91
C VAL A 24 17.16 3.34 9.51
N ASP A 25 17.17 3.90 8.29
CA ASP A 25 18.28 4.70 7.78
C ASP A 25 18.01 6.20 8.03
N PRO A 26 18.82 6.86 8.89
CA PRO A 26 18.71 8.30 9.13
C PRO A 26 18.82 9.14 7.85
N ALA A 27 19.55 8.66 6.83
CA ALA A 27 19.76 9.39 5.59
C ALA A 27 18.48 9.48 4.74
N GLU A 28 17.48 8.65 4.97
CA GLU A 28 16.20 8.71 4.25
C GLU A 28 15.20 9.70 4.89
N ILE A 29 15.44 10.12 6.13
CA ILE A 29 14.60 11.09 6.84
C ILE A 29 14.89 12.52 6.35
N GLY A 30 13.84 13.31 6.12
CA GLY A 30 13.96 14.73 5.76
C GLY A 30 14.35 15.02 4.31
N LYS A 31 14.58 14.00 3.46
CA LYS A 31 14.95 14.21 2.05
C LYS A 31 13.84 14.88 1.20
N ASN A 32 12.56 14.61 1.48
CA ASN A 32 11.47 14.87 0.52
C ASN A 32 10.24 15.62 1.07
N ALA A 33 10.23 16.08 2.33
CA ALA A 33 9.02 16.66 2.92
C ALA A 33 9.32 17.45 4.21
N GLY A 34 8.59 18.56 4.42
CA GLY A 34 8.71 19.57 5.49
C GLY A 34 8.60 19.05 6.94
N PRO A 35 7.95 19.76 7.88
CA PRO A 35 8.02 19.43 9.31
C PRO A 35 7.46 18.03 9.52
N SER A 36 8.37 17.09 9.79
CA SER A 36 8.08 15.69 10.01
C SER A 36 8.38 15.35 11.46
N ILE A 37 7.66 14.38 12.00
CA ILE A 37 8.05 13.70 13.24
C ILE A 37 8.91 12.52 12.80
N PRO A 38 10.26 12.60 12.94
CA PRO A 38 11.15 11.54 12.53
C PRO A 38 11.25 10.47 13.61
N LEU A 39 11.14 9.20 13.22
CA LEU A 39 11.34 8.06 14.09
C LEU A 39 12.38 7.14 13.45
N VAL A 40 13.63 7.25 13.91
CA VAL A 40 14.74 6.43 13.43
C VAL A 40 14.76 5.12 14.19
N GLY A 41 14.56 4.00 13.48
CA GLY A 41 14.65 2.68 14.08
C GLY A 41 13.93 1.59 13.30
N ASP A 42 14.02 0.37 13.80
CA ASP A 42 13.27 -0.76 13.27
C ASP A 42 11.77 -0.55 13.51
N ALA A 43 10.98 -0.54 12.43
CA ALA A 43 9.54 -0.35 12.48
C ALA A 43 8.86 -1.36 13.42
N LYS A 44 9.34 -2.61 13.51
CA LYS A 44 8.80 -3.63 14.41
C LYS A 44 8.87 -3.19 15.86
N HIS A 45 10.01 -2.70 16.32
CA HIS A 45 10.18 -2.23 17.69
C HIS A 45 9.34 -0.99 17.97
N ILE A 46 9.31 -0.04 17.03
CA ILE A 46 8.50 1.18 17.15
C ILE A 46 7.00 0.85 17.28
N PHE A 47 6.49 -0.08 16.46
CA PHE A 47 5.10 -0.52 16.59
C PHE A 47 4.82 -1.28 17.88
N GLN A 48 5.79 -2.04 18.42
CA GLN A 48 5.65 -2.68 19.73
C GLN A 48 5.57 -1.66 20.86
N ASP A 49 6.26 -0.53 20.76
CA ASP A 49 6.17 0.55 21.73
C ASP A 49 4.82 1.29 21.61
N PHE A 50 4.37 1.58 20.39
CA PHE A 50 3.03 2.14 20.17
C PHE A 50 1.90 1.24 20.71
N GLN A 51 2.04 -0.08 20.64
CA GLN A 51 1.04 -0.99 21.21
C GLN A 51 0.89 -0.92 22.73
N LYS A 52 1.88 -0.35 23.44
CA LYS A 52 1.82 -0.17 24.91
C LYS A 52 1.06 1.09 25.31
N GLU A 53 0.86 2.01 24.36
CA GLU A 53 0.16 3.27 24.59
C GLU A 53 -1.34 3.09 24.31
N GLU A 54 -2.18 3.75 25.10
CA GLU A 54 -3.61 3.82 24.85
C GLU A 54 -3.92 5.03 23.95
N PHE A 55 -4.49 4.76 22.78
CA PHE A 55 -4.99 5.78 21.87
C PHE A 55 -6.51 5.79 21.89
N ASP A 56 -7.12 6.85 22.41
CA ASP A 56 -8.53 7.13 22.22
C ASP A 56 -8.71 8.13 21.09
N CYS A 57 -9.24 7.67 19.96
CA CYS A 57 -9.45 8.46 18.75
C CYS A 57 -10.74 8.01 18.06
N ASN A 58 -11.66 8.94 17.80
CA ASN A 58 -12.80 8.67 16.93
C ASN A 58 -12.44 8.98 15.46
N TYR A 59 -12.55 7.97 14.60
CA TYR A 59 -12.28 8.06 13.16
C TYR A 59 -13.45 7.56 12.29
N GLU A 60 -14.67 7.47 12.86
CA GLU A 60 -15.86 6.94 12.18
C GLU A 60 -16.26 7.76 10.94
N GLU A 61 -16.23 9.09 11.03
CA GLU A 61 -16.53 9.97 9.90
C GLU A 61 -15.55 9.73 8.75
N TRP A 62 -14.26 9.62 9.07
CA TRP A 62 -13.23 9.36 8.08
C TRP A 62 -13.39 7.99 7.42
N LEU A 63 -13.72 6.95 8.19
CA LEU A 63 -14.03 5.63 7.64
C LEU A 63 -15.25 5.68 6.73
N THR A 64 -16.26 6.46 7.06
CA THR A 64 -17.46 6.66 6.24
C THR A 64 -17.07 7.26 4.89
N THR A 65 -16.30 8.36 4.88
CA THR A 65 -15.77 8.97 3.65
C THR A 65 -14.95 7.99 2.81
N LEU A 66 -14.06 7.22 3.43
CA LEU A 66 -13.25 6.24 2.72
C LEU A 66 -14.09 5.12 2.09
N ASN A 67 -15.15 4.68 2.76
CA ASN A 67 -16.07 3.67 2.24
C ASN A 67 -16.91 4.20 1.07
N GLU A 68 -17.32 5.46 1.12
CA GLU A 68 -17.97 6.13 -0.01
C GLU A 68 -17.04 6.22 -1.23
N TYR A 69 -15.76 6.57 -1.04
CA TYR A 69 -14.79 6.58 -2.14
C TYR A 69 -14.56 5.18 -2.69
N ARG A 70 -14.48 4.14 -1.85
CA ARG A 70 -14.35 2.76 -2.32
C ARG A 70 -15.53 2.32 -3.18
N SER A 71 -16.76 2.68 -2.80
CA SER A 71 -17.95 2.29 -3.55
C SER A 71 -18.14 3.09 -4.85
N THR A 72 -17.73 4.36 -4.87
CA THR A 72 -17.93 5.26 -6.01
C THR A 72 -16.79 5.25 -7.03
N MET A 73 -15.56 4.97 -6.59
CA MET A 73 -14.35 5.01 -7.44
C MET A 73 -13.90 3.63 -7.92
N GLU A 74 -14.74 2.60 -7.77
CA GLU A 74 -14.41 1.26 -8.25
C GLU A 74 -14.19 1.28 -9.77
N LYS A 75 -13.03 0.79 -10.21
CA LYS A 75 -12.68 0.72 -11.63
C LYS A 75 -13.57 -0.31 -12.31
N LYS A 76 -14.63 0.15 -12.98
CA LYS A 76 -15.43 -0.69 -13.88
C LYS A 76 -14.57 -1.15 -15.06
N ARG A 77 -14.51 -2.45 -15.27
CA ARG A 77 -13.75 -3.08 -16.37
C ARG A 77 -14.72 -3.69 -17.36
N THR A 78 -14.42 -3.49 -18.64
CA THR A 78 -15.15 -4.09 -19.77
C THR A 78 -14.15 -4.93 -20.58
N PRO A 79 -13.81 -6.14 -20.12
CA PRO A 79 -12.91 -7.02 -20.86
C PRO A 79 -13.53 -7.39 -22.22
N ASN A 80 -12.70 -7.48 -23.25
CA ASN A 80 -13.15 -7.94 -24.56
C ASN A 80 -13.29 -9.48 -24.54
N PRO A 81 -14.47 -10.05 -24.85
CA PRO A 81 -14.68 -11.50 -24.84
C PRO A 81 -13.82 -12.27 -25.87
N ASP A 82 -13.31 -11.61 -26.90
CA ASP A 82 -12.46 -12.24 -27.92
C ASP A 82 -11.02 -12.51 -27.42
N TYR A 83 -10.64 -11.97 -26.26
CA TYR A 83 -9.29 -12.06 -25.72
C TYR A 83 -9.28 -12.55 -24.27
N VAL A 84 -8.13 -13.06 -23.83
CA VAL A 84 -7.91 -13.39 -22.42
C VAL A 84 -7.79 -12.11 -21.62
N ASP A 85 -8.66 -11.94 -20.64
CA ASP A 85 -8.56 -10.87 -19.65
C ASP A 85 -7.35 -11.13 -18.71
N PRO A 86 -6.30 -10.28 -18.73
CA PRO A 86 -5.12 -10.45 -17.89
C PRO A 86 -5.45 -10.44 -16.39
N ALA A 87 -6.39 -9.62 -15.94
CA ALA A 87 -6.75 -9.54 -14.53
C ALA A 87 -7.44 -10.83 -14.06
N ALA A 88 -8.45 -11.29 -14.81
CA ALA A 88 -9.15 -12.54 -14.51
C ALA A 88 -8.19 -13.73 -14.57
N PHE A 89 -7.24 -13.73 -15.52
CA PHE A 89 -6.21 -14.75 -15.60
C PHE A 89 -5.32 -14.76 -14.36
N ILE A 90 -4.79 -13.61 -13.93
CA ILE A 90 -3.90 -13.52 -12.77
C ILE A 90 -4.64 -13.89 -11.49
N THR A 91 -5.87 -13.42 -11.28
CA THR A 91 -6.66 -13.78 -10.09
C THR A 91 -6.91 -15.29 -10.04
N ARG A 92 -7.32 -15.90 -11.16
CA ARG A 92 -7.52 -17.36 -11.23
C ARG A 92 -6.22 -18.15 -11.04
N LEU A 93 -5.11 -17.61 -11.53
CA LEU A 93 -3.80 -18.20 -11.29
C LEU A 93 -3.50 -18.18 -9.79
N SER A 94 -3.64 -17.02 -9.13
CA SER A 94 -3.47 -16.87 -7.67
C SER A 94 -4.32 -17.84 -6.87
N GLU A 95 -5.62 -17.94 -7.17
CA GLU A 95 -6.56 -18.84 -6.47
C GLU A 95 -6.17 -20.33 -6.60
N LYS A 96 -5.39 -20.68 -7.63
CA LYS A 96 -4.92 -22.04 -7.87
C LYS A 96 -3.48 -22.27 -7.43
N MET A 97 -2.77 -21.23 -6.98
CA MET A 97 -1.43 -21.39 -6.45
C MET A 97 -1.47 -22.07 -5.08
N GLN A 98 -0.41 -22.80 -4.77
CA GLN A 98 -0.19 -23.31 -3.42
C GLN A 98 0.12 -22.16 -2.47
N GLU A 99 -0.18 -22.31 -1.18
CA GLU A 99 0.05 -21.30 -0.14
C GLU A 99 1.51 -20.85 -0.06
N ASP A 100 2.46 -21.74 -0.39
CA ASP A 100 3.90 -21.47 -0.43
C ASP A 100 4.44 -21.19 -1.85
N GLY A 101 3.54 -21.00 -2.82
CA GLY A 101 3.88 -20.72 -4.20
C GLY A 101 4.58 -19.37 -4.37
N VAL A 102 5.64 -19.35 -5.17
CA VAL A 102 6.37 -18.11 -5.48
C VAL A 102 5.86 -17.52 -6.80
N TYR A 103 5.32 -16.30 -6.74
CA TYR A 103 4.90 -15.54 -7.91
C TYR A 103 5.96 -14.50 -8.30
N VAL A 104 6.40 -14.51 -9.56
CA VAL A 104 7.38 -13.54 -10.09
C VAL A 104 6.83 -12.89 -11.35
N ALA A 105 6.85 -11.57 -11.39
CA ALA A 105 6.50 -10.78 -12.57
C ALA A 105 7.70 -9.97 -13.07
N ASP A 106 7.96 -10.03 -14.37
CA ASP A 106 8.94 -9.17 -15.04
C ASP A 106 8.41 -7.73 -15.18
N VAL A 107 9.27 -6.79 -15.60
CA VAL A 107 8.95 -5.37 -15.77
C VAL A 107 8.11 -5.15 -17.04
N GLY A 108 6.93 -4.56 -16.87
CA GLY A 108 6.03 -4.24 -17.97
C GLY A 108 4.59 -4.07 -17.52
N GLN A 109 3.65 -4.13 -18.46
CA GLN A 109 2.22 -4.08 -18.12
C GLN A 109 1.80 -5.27 -17.24
N ASN A 110 2.41 -6.44 -17.45
CA ASN A 110 2.22 -7.62 -16.60
C ASN A 110 2.53 -7.30 -15.13
N GLN A 111 3.54 -6.48 -14.82
CA GLN A 111 3.84 -6.04 -13.45
C GLN A 111 2.65 -5.26 -12.84
N ILE A 112 2.08 -4.32 -13.60
CA ILE A 112 0.95 -3.49 -13.15
C ILE A 112 -0.29 -4.36 -12.92
N TRP A 113 -0.57 -5.29 -13.84
CA TRP A 113 -1.66 -6.26 -13.67
C TRP A 113 -1.42 -7.18 -12.47
N SER A 114 -0.18 -7.61 -12.26
CA SER A 114 0.19 -8.43 -11.10
C SER A 114 -0.07 -7.71 -9.79
N CYS A 115 0.41 -6.46 -9.64
CA CYS A 115 0.18 -5.67 -8.45
C CYS A 115 -1.31 -5.41 -8.16
N GLY A 116 -2.15 -5.36 -9.20
CA GLY A 116 -3.58 -5.12 -9.07
C GLY A 116 -4.43 -6.35 -8.80
N TYR A 117 -4.01 -7.54 -9.26
CA TYR A 117 -4.89 -8.72 -9.34
C TYR A 117 -4.29 -10.02 -8.80
N HIS A 118 -2.99 -10.06 -8.48
CA HIS A 118 -2.42 -11.18 -7.75
C HIS A 118 -2.87 -11.10 -6.29
N ILE A 119 -3.44 -12.19 -5.77
CA ILE A 119 -3.83 -12.29 -4.37
C ILE A 119 -2.57 -12.58 -3.56
N VAL A 120 -2.10 -11.58 -2.81
CA VAL A 120 -1.01 -11.75 -1.86
C VAL A 120 -1.61 -12.25 -0.55
N GLU A 121 -1.54 -13.56 -0.31
CA GLU A 121 -1.93 -14.09 0.99
C GLU A 121 -0.95 -13.60 2.06
N LYS A 122 -1.51 -13.03 3.12
CA LYS A 122 -0.77 -12.72 4.33
C LYS A 122 -0.37 -14.07 4.93
N LYS A 123 0.93 -14.36 5.06
CA LYS A 123 1.34 -15.31 6.10
C LYS A 123 0.81 -14.77 7.42
N ALA A 124 -0.26 -15.37 7.94
CA ALA A 124 -0.61 -15.21 9.33
C ALA A 124 0.61 -15.70 10.10
N ASN A 125 1.25 -14.81 10.86
CA ASN A 125 2.45 -15.12 11.62
C ASN A 125 2.22 -16.40 12.44
N SER A 126 3.06 -17.41 12.20
CA SER A 126 3.41 -18.43 13.19
C SER A 126 4.26 -17.81 14.30
#